data_AF-A0A3M5L0C3-F1
#
_entry.id   AF-A0A3M5L0C3-F1
#
_cell.length_a   1.000
_cell.length_b   1.000
_cell.length_c   1.000
_cell.angle_alpha   90.00
_cell.angle_beta   90.00
_cell.angle_gamma   90.00
#
_symmetry.space_group_name_H-M   'P 1'
#
loop_
_entity.id
_entity.type
_entity.pdbx_description
1 polymer ?
#
loop_
_entity_poly.entity_id
_entity_poly.type
_entity_poly.pdbx_seq_one_letter_code
_entity_poly.pdbx_strand_id
1 'polypeptide(L)'
;MSDYKIYVTENIEELVSHTQKFTDAVKKGDIATAKKLYAPTRVYYESVEPIAELFSDLDASIDSRVDDHEQGVAAEDFTGFHRLEYALFSQNTTKDQGPIADKLLSDVKDLEKRVADLTFPPEKVVGGAAALLEEVAATKISGEEDRYSHTDLYDFQGNIDGAKKIVDLFRPQIEQQDKAFSSKVDKNFATVDKILAKYKTKDGGFETYDKVKENDRKALVGPVNTLAEDLSTLRGKLGLN
;
A
#
# COMPACT_ATOMS: atom_id res chain seq x y z
N MET A 1 -16.03 -10.96 -7.11
CA MET A 1 -15.71 -9.79 -7.96
C MET A 1 -16.44 -8.55 -7.49
N SER A 2 -17.78 -8.55 -7.46
CA SER A 2 -18.55 -7.42 -6.91
C SER A 2 -18.07 -7.02 -5.50
N ASP A 3 -17.87 -7.98 -4.60
CA ASP A 3 -17.40 -7.71 -3.24
C ASP A 3 -15.99 -7.11 -3.18
N TYR A 4 -15.13 -7.42 -4.16
CA TYR A 4 -13.80 -6.80 -4.24
C TYR A 4 -13.89 -5.37 -4.76
N LYS A 5 -14.76 -5.10 -5.75
CA LYS A 5 -15.01 -3.74 -6.20
C LYS A 5 -15.59 -2.87 -5.08
N ILE A 6 -16.48 -3.41 -4.25
CA ILE A 6 -16.99 -2.72 -3.05
C ILE A 6 -15.83 -2.40 -2.10
N TYR A 7 -15.02 -3.40 -1.73
CA TYR A 7 -13.85 -3.20 -0.87
C TYR A 7 -12.90 -2.10 -1.39
N VAL A 8 -12.59 -2.12 -2.69
CA VAL A 8 -11.72 -1.11 -3.29
C VAL A 8 -12.37 0.27 -3.27
N THR A 9 -13.68 0.36 -3.55
CA THR A 9 -14.41 1.62 -3.51
C THR A 9 -14.41 2.22 -2.10
N GLU A 10 -14.69 1.40 -1.08
CA GLU A 10 -14.67 1.83 0.33
C GLU A 10 -13.29 2.35 0.76
N ASN A 11 -12.20 1.68 0.35
CA ASN A 11 -10.85 2.16 0.64
C ASN A 11 -10.54 3.47 -0.08
N ILE A 12 -10.97 3.64 -1.34
CA ILE A 12 -10.71 4.89 -2.08
C ILE A 12 -11.53 6.06 -1.50
N GLU A 13 -12.76 5.82 -1.04
CA GLU A 13 -13.55 6.85 -0.34
C GLU A 13 -12.82 7.31 0.94
N GLU A 14 -12.27 6.38 1.72
CA GLU A 14 -11.45 6.71 2.89
C GLU A 14 -10.14 7.40 2.50
N LEU A 15 -9.48 6.97 1.42
CA LEU A 15 -8.28 7.61 0.88
C LEU A 15 -8.55 9.06 0.50
N VAL A 16 -9.65 9.36 -0.20
CA VAL A 16 -10.04 10.74 -0.56
C VAL A 16 -10.26 11.58 0.70
N SER A 17 -11.01 11.05 1.67
CA SER A 17 -11.31 11.72 2.94
C SER A 17 -10.05 12.03 3.76
N HIS A 18 -9.13 11.07 3.85
CA HIS A 18 -7.88 11.22 4.60
C HIS A 18 -6.88 12.10 3.86
N THR A 19 -6.76 11.96 2.54
CA THR A 19 -5.93 12.83 1.70
C THR A 19 -6.38 14.28 1.80
N GLN A 20 -7.69 14.55 1.85
CA GLN A 20 -8.20 15.92 2.09
C GLN A 20 -7.70 16.49 3.42
N LYS A 21 -7.79 15.71 4.52
CA LYS A 21 -7.31 16.17 5.84
C LYS A 21 -5.80 16.38 5.85
N PHE A 22 -5.05 15.46 5.24
CA PHE A 22 -3.60 15.51 5.15
C PHE A 22 -3.13 16.74 4.35
N THR A 23 -3.66 16.92 3.15
CA THR A 23 -3.32 18.05 2.26
C THR A 23 -3.75 19.38 2.84
N ASP A 24 -4.90 19.44 3.53
CA ASP A 24 -5.32 20.64 4.28
C ASP A 24 -4.33 20.99 5.40
N ALA A 25 -3.81 20.00 6.13
CA ALA A 25 -2.82 20.23 7.18
C ALA A 25 -1.50 20.77 6.60
N VAL A 26 -1.04 20.21 5.47
CA VAL A 26 0.13 20.72 4.73
C VAL A 26 -0.08 22.18 4.33
N LYS A 27 -1.23 22.50 3.72
CA LYS A 27 -1.56 23.87 3.26
C LYS A 27 -1.71 24.88 4.40
N LYS A 28 -2.12 24.43 5.58
CA LYS A 28 -2.19 25.26 6.81
C LYS A 28 -0.84 25.46 7.48
N GLY A 29 0.19 24.75 7.05
CA GLY A 29 1.51 24.73 7.72
C GLY A 29 1.54 23.95 9.03
N ASP A 30 0.55 23.09 9.27
CA ASP A 30 0.51 22.23 10.45
C ASP A 30 1.31 20.94 10.19
N ILE A 31 2.63 21.06 10.32
CA ILE A 31 3.58 19.96 10.09
C ILE A 31 3.27 18.78 11.02
N ALA A 32 2.92 19.03 12.28
CA ALA A 32 2.70 17.97 13.26
C ALA A 32 1.48 17.12 12.89
N THR A 33 0.37 17.77 12.53
CA THR A 33 -0.83 17.08 12.06
C THR A 33 -0.59 16.39 10.73
N ALA A 34 0.09 17.03 9.78
CA ALA A 34 0.40 16.43 8.48
C ALA A 34 1.24 15.15 8.64
N LYS A 35 2.31 15.18 9.46
CA LYS A 35 3.12 13.99 9.77
C LYS A 35 2.31 12.86 10.38
N LYS A 36 1.39 13.18 11.30
CA LYS A 36 0.54 12.18 11.95
C LYS A 36 -0.45 11.54 10.97
N LEU A 37 -0.92 12.29 9.97
CA LEU A 37 -1.89 11.81 8.98
C LEU A 37 -1.25 11.05 7.82
N TYR A 38 0.05 11.23 7.57
CA TYR A 38 0.75 10.66 6.42
C TYR A 38 0.52 9.14 6.28
N ALA A 39 1.06 8.33 7.20
CA ALA A 39 0.99 6.88 7.08
C ALA A 39 -0.45 6.32 7.17
N PRO A 40 -1.32 6.77 8.10
CA PRO A 40 -2.71 6.31 8.11
C PRO A 40 -3.49 6.64 6.83
N THR A 41 -3.12 7.69 6.10
CA THR A 41 -3.72 8.00 4.80
C THR A 41 -3.26 7.00 3.74
N ARG A 42 -1.95 6.72 3.69
CA ARG A 42 -1.34 5.81 2.71
C ARG A 42 -1.87 4.38 2.79
N VAL A 43 -2.18 3.86 3.98
CA VAL A 43 -2.73 2.50 4.16
C VAL A 43 -3.89 2.20 3.19
N TYR A 44 -4.77 3.17 2.95
CA TYR A 44 -5.90 2.97 2.04
C TYR A 44 -5.49 2.83 0.56
N TYR A 45 -4.41 3.50 0.15
CA TYR A 45 -3.83 3.36 -1.19
C TYR A 45 -3.16 1.99 -1.33
N GLU A 46 -2.30 1.65 -0.38
CA GLU A 46 -1.52 0.41 -0.29
C GLU A 46 -2.40 -0.85 -0.26
N SER A 47 -3.58 -0.76 0.35
CA SER A 47 -4.56 -1.85 0.38
C SER A 47 -5.24 -2.13 -0.97
N VAL A 48 -5.18 -1.21 -1.94
CA VAL A 48 -5.84 -1.33 -3.25
C VAL A 48 -4.90 -1.16 -4.43
N GLU A 49 -3.60 -1.14 -4.17
CA GLU A 49 -2.51 -0.95 -5.12
C GLU A 49 -2.66 -1.77 -6.42
N PRO A 50 -3.09 -3.06 -6.42
CA PRO A 50 -3.30 -3.80 -7.67
C PRO A 50 -4.31 -3.20 -8.65
N ILE A 51 -5.17 -2.31 -8.17
CA ILE A 51 -6.11 -1.56 -8.99
C ILE A 51 -5.58 -0.16 -9.30
N ALA A 52 -4.88 0.48 -8.36
CA ALA A 52 -4.27 1.79 -8.57
C ALA A 52 -3.19 1.74 -9.67
N GLU A 53 -2.31 0.75 -9.64
CA GLU A 53 -1.23 0.53 -10.62
C GLU A 53 -1.72 0.28 -12.05
N LEU A 54 -3.01 -0.04 -12.24
CA LEU A 54 -3.59 -0.14 -13.59
C LEU A 54 -3.61 1.22 -14.31
N PHE A 55 -3.49 2.31 -13.56
CA PHE A 55 -3.41 3.69 -14.04
C PHE A 55 -2.00 4.22 -13.83
N SER A 56 -1.02 3.67 -14.56
CA SER A 56 0.41 3.95 -14.36
C SER A 56 0.79 5.44 -14.35
N ASP A 57 0.07 6.29 -15.09
CA ASP A 57 0.26 7.74 -15.06
C ASP A 57 -0.12 8.35 -13.71
N LEU A 58 -1.21 7.86 -13.14
CA LEU A 58 -1.78 8.37 -11.91
C LEU A 58 -1.07 7.79 -10.69
N ASP A 59 -0.73 6.51 -10.76
CA ASP A 59 0.06 5.81 -9.76
C ASP A 59 1.42 6.50 -9.54
N ALA A 60 2.21 6.69 -10.60
CA ALA A 60 3.47 7.45 -10.50
C ALA A 60 3.26 8.89 -10.01
N SER A 61 2.14 9.53 -10.35
CA SER A 61 1.84 10.88 -9.87
C SER A 61 1.48 10.94 -8.38
N ILE A 62 0.89 9.88 -7.85
CA ILE A 62 0.46 9.78 -6.44
C ILE A 62 1.59 9.26 -5.56
N ASP A 63 2.36 8.26 -6.03
CA ASP A 63 3.20 7.44 -5.15
C ASP A 63 4.59 7.12 -5.69
N SER A 64 5.08 7.81 -6.73
CA SER A 64 6.47 7.60 -7.15
C SER A 64 7.46 7.97 -6.03
N ARG A 65 8.55 7.19 -5.94
CA ARG A 65 9.64 7.43 -5.00
C ARG A 65 10.76 8.18 -5.70
N VAL A 66 11.65 8.76 -4.90
CA VAL A 66 12.80 9.49 -5.41
C VAL A 66 13.69 8.67 -6.35
N ASP A 67 13.77 7.34 -6.18
CA ASP A 67 14.58 6.46 -7.03
C ASP A 67 13.97 6.23 -8.42
N ASP A 68 12.69 6.57 -8.60
CA ASP A 68 11.99 6.50 -9.90
C ASP A 68 12.29 7.73 -10.78
N HIS A 69 13.04 8.72 -10.27
CA HIS A 69 13.37 9.96 -10.96
C HIS A 69 14.88 10.14 -11.14
N GLU A 70 15.34 10.36 -12.39
CA GLU A 70 16.77 10.58 -12.70
C GLU A 70 17.37 11.78 -11.95
N GLN A 71 16.57 12.82 -11.69
CA GLN A 71 16.98 14.02 -10.95
C GLN A 71 16.71 13.91 -9.44
N GLY A 72 16.27 12.74 -8.97
CA GLY A 72 15.90 12.49 -7.57
C GLY A 72 14.95 13.56 -7.04
N VAL A 73 15.24 14.07 -5.84
CA VAL A 73 14.37 15.05 -5.15
C VAL A 73 14.19 16.38 -5.90
N ALA A 74 15.06 16.66 -6.88
CA ALA A 74 15.01 17.88 -7.67
C ALA A 74 14.13 17.75 -8.92
N ALA A 75 13.64 16.55 -9.24
CA ALA A 75 12.82 16.31 -10.41
C ALA A 75 11.50 17.09 -10.34
N GLU A 76 11.10 17.72 -11.45
CA GLU A 76 9.85 18.49 -11.52
C GLU A 76 8.62 17.59 -11.43
N ASP A 77 8.74 16.34 -11.89
CA ASP A 77 7.72 15.30 -11.87
C ASP A 77 7.68 14.51 -10.54
N PHE A 78 8.63 14.72 -9.62
CA PHE A 78 8.56 14.14 -8.28
C PHE A 78 7.49 14.86 -7.44
N THR A 79 6.28 14.29 -7.44
CA THR A 79 5.08 14.82 -6.78
C THR A 79 4.49 13.79 -5.79
N GLY A 80 3.20 13.90 -5.46
CA GLY A 80 2.54 12.89 -4.64
C GLY A 80 2.96 12.81 -3.17
N PHE A 81 2.74 11.64 -2.57
CA PHE A 81 2.98 11.34 -1.15
C PHE A 81 4.46 11.49 -0.79
N HIS A 82 5.38 10.83 -1.50
CA HIS A 82 6.81 10.86 -1.15
C HIS A 82 7.47 12.23 -1.34
N ARG A 83 6.96 13.07 -2.25
CA ARG A 83 7.40 14.48 -2.32
C ARG A 83 7.04 15.24 -1.04
N LEU A 84 5.81 15.04 -0.53
CA LEU A 84 5.36 15.65 0.72
C LEU A 84 6.05 15.01 1.93
N GLU A 85 6.33 13.71 1.88
CA GLU A 85 7.11 12.99 2.88
C GLU A 85 8.49 13.64 3.05
N TYR A 86 9.21 13.87 1.94
CA TYR A 86 10.50 14.55 1.95
C TYR A 86 10.40 15.94 2.61
N ALA A 87 9.43 16.75 2.20
CA ALA A 87 9.25 18.08 2.74
C ALA A 87 8.95 18.06 4.26
N LEU A 88 8.06 17.17 4.69
CA LEU A 88 7.62 17.07 6.08
C LEU A 88 8.70 16.43 6.96
N PHE A 89 9.18 15.24 6.63
CA PHE A 89 10.00 14.43 7.51
C PHE A 89 11.49 14.75 7.40
N SER A 90 12.00 15.00 6.19
CA SER A 90 13.41 15.37 6.00
C SER A 90 13.65 16.87 6.19
N GLN A 91 12.83 17.72 5.58
CA GLN A 91 13.05 19.17 5.58
C GLN A 91 12.29 19.92 6.66
N ASN A 92 11.36 19.24 7.35
CA ASN A 92 10.52 19.83 8.40
C ASN A 92 9.87 21.16 7.97
N THR A 93 9.27 21.18 6.78
CA THR A 93 8.67 22.37 6.18
C THR A 93 7.43 22.02 5.36
N THR A 94 6.51 22.98 5.24
CA THR A 94 5.42 22.98 4.25
C THR A 94 5.56 24.11 3.24
N LYS A 95 6.68 24.84 3.29
CA LYS A 95 6.93 25.96 2.41
C LYS A 95 6.85 25.50 0.95
N ASP A 96 6.06 26.23 0.16
CA ASP A 96 5.83 25.97 -1.27
C ASP A 96 5.23 24.58 -1.60
N GLN A 97 4.71 23.85 -0.59
CA GLN A 97 4.10 22.52 -0.79
C GLN A 97 2.60 22.57 -1.10
N GLY A 98 1.98 23.75 -1.06
CA GLY A 98 0.54 23.93 -1.36
C GLY A 98 0.14 23.35 -2.73
N PRO A 99 0.85 23.67 -3.82
CA PRO A 99 0.57 23.09 -5.14
C PRO A 99 0.72 21.57 -5.22
N ILE A 100 1.71 20.98 -4.53
CA ILE A 100 1.89 19.52 -4.48
C ILE A 100 0.72 18.86 -3.73
N ALA A 101 0.30 19.44 -2.60
CA ALA A 101 -0.84 18.98 -1.84
C ALA A 101 -2.15 19.08 -2.63
N ASP A 102 -2.36 20.17 -3.38
CA ASP A 102 -3.52 20.32 -4.27
C ASP A 102 -3.52 19.28 -5.40
N LYS A 103 -2.34 19.03 -6.00
CA LYS A 103 -2.18 18.00 -7.02
C LYS A 103 -2.49 16.61 -6.49
N LEU A 104 -1.90 16.21 -5.37
CA LEU A 104 -2.15 14.89 -4.76
C LEU A 104 -3.64 14.64 -4.52
N LEU A 105 -4.35 15.60 -3.92
CA LEU A 105 -5.78 15.47 -3.70
C LEU A 105 -6.59 15.40 -5.01
N SER A 106 -6.18 16.15 -6.02
CA SER A 106 -6.79 16.09 -7.35
C SER A 106 -6.60 14.71 -7.99
N ASP A 107 -5.39 14.16 -7.91
CA ASP A 107 -5.04 12.87 -8.49
C ASP A 107 -5.79 11.73 -7.78
N VAL A 108 -5.88 11.75 -6.45
CA VAL A 108 -6.67 10.77 -5.68
C VAL A 108 -8.17 10.85 -6.03
N LYS A 109 -8.71 12.04 -6.29
CA LYS A 109 -10.09 12.19 -6.79
C LYS A 109 -10.27 11.76 -8.24
N ASP A 110 -9.22 11.81 -9.05
CA ASP A 110 -9.23 11.22 -10.39
C ASP A 110 -9.23 9.69 -10.30
N LEU A 111 -8.43 9.12 -9.38
CA LEU A 111 -8.37 7.68 -9.12
C LEU A 111 -9.75 7.14 -8.74
N GLU A 112 -10.44 7.81 -7.82
CA GLU A 112 -11.83 7.49 -7.43
C GLU A 112 -12.76 7.38 -8.64
N LYS A 113 -12.72 8.36 -9.56
CA LYS A 113 -13.55 8.35 -10.77
C LYS A 113 -13.17 7.22 -11.72
N ARG A 114 -11.88 7.05 -11.99
CA ARG A 114 -11.39 6.01 -12.91
C ARG A 114 -11.74 4.61 -12.39
N VAL A 115 -11.64 4.39 -11.08
CA VAL A 115 -12.00 3.10 -10.45
C VAL A 115 -13.51 2.86 -10.44
N ALA A 116 -14.33 3.90 -10.23
CA ALA A 116 -15.79 3.78 -10.33
C ALA A 116 -16.22 3.27 -11.72
N ASP A 117 -15.60 3.78 -12.78
CA ASP A 117 -15.88 3.41 -14.17
C ASP A 117 -15.21 2.08 -14.61
N LEU A 118 -14.19 1.62 -13.87
CA LEU A 118 -13.44 0.43 -14.22
C LEU A 118 -14.27 -0.85 -14.04
N THR A 119 -14.30 -1.69 -15.08
CA THR A 119 -14.69 -3.09 -14.95
C THR A 119 -13.47 -3.89 -14.52
N PHE A 120 -13.54 -4.51 -13.34
CA PHE A 120 -12.39 -5.17 -12.74
C PHE A 120 -12.09 -6.48 -13.47
N PRO A 121 -10.92 -6.60 -14.14
CA PRO A 121 -10.56 -7.84 -14.81
C PRO A 121 -10.25 -8.91 -13.74
N PRO A 122 -10.95 -10.06 -13.71
CA PRO A 122 -10.77 -11.07 -12.67
C PRO A 122 -9.32 -11.55 -12.54
N GLU A 123 -8.61 -11.67 -13.66
CA GLU A 123 -7.21 -12.08 -13.71
C GLU A 123 -6.27 -11.03 -13.09
N LYS A 124 -6.59 -9.73 -13.22
CA LYS A 124 -5.86 -8.65 -12.56
C LYS A 124 -6.12 -8.64 -11.06
N VAL A 125 -7.38 -8.82 -10.64
CA VAL A 125 -7.70 -8.91 -9.21
C VAL A 125 -7.01 -10.09 -8.55
N VAL A 126 -7.09 -11.29 -9.14
CA VAL A 126 -6.50 -12.49 -8.57
C VAL A 126 -4.97 -12.43 -8.59
N GLY A 127 -4.38 -11.96 -9.69
CA GLY A 127 -2.94 -11.74 -9.79
C GLY A 127 -2.42 -10.65 -8.86
N GLY A 128 -3.27 -9.67 -8.52
CA GLY A 128 -2.94 -8.57 -7.63
C GLY A 128 -2.50 -8.98 -6.23
N ALA A 129 -3.01 -10.11 -5.72
CA ALA A 129 -2.55 -10.64 -4.45
C ALA A 129 -1.07 -11.02 -4.51
N ALA A 130 -0.60 -11.63 -5.60
CA ALA A 130 0.81 -11.94 -5.77
C ALA A 130 1.65 -10.67 -5.93
N ALA A 131 1.18 -9.71 -6.74
CA ALA A 131 1.87 -8.44 -6.97
C ALA A 131 2.15 -7.68 -5.66
N LEU A 132 1.14 -7.55 -4.79
CA LEU A 132 1.29 -6.96 -3.46
C LEU A 132 2.40 -7.63 -2.63
N LEU A 133 2.47 -8.97 -2.65
CA LEU A 133 3.47 -9.69 -1.88
C LEU A 133 4.87 -9.63 -2.51
N GLU A 134 4.96 -9.54 -3.83
CA GLU A 134 6.22 -9.31 -4.56
C GLU A 134 6.78 -7.93 -4.22
N GLU A 135 5.93 -6.92 -4.14
CA GLU A 135 6.33 -5.57 -3.79
C GLU A 135 6.78 -5.45 -2.34
N VAL A 136 6.03 -6.07 -1.41
CA VAL A 136 6.45 -6.19 -0.01
C VAL A 136 7.85 -6.82 0.09
N ALA A 137 8.12 -7.86 -0.71
CA ALA A 137 9.42 -8.52 -0.75
C ALA A 137 10.52 -7.64 -1.39
N ALA A 138 10.16 -6.76 -2.31
CA ALA A 138 11.09 -5.93 -3.05
C ALA A 138 11.54 -4.69 -2.25
N THR A 139 10.61 -3.96 -1.62
CA THR A 139 10.88 -2.59 -1.16
C THR A 139 10.52 -2.37 0.31
N LYS A 140 9.37 -2.88 0.76
CA LYS A 140 8.86 -2.65 2.14
C LYS A 140 9.61 -3.49 3.18
N ILE A 141 10.15 -4.66 2.81
CA ILE A 141 10.97 -5.49 3.72
C ILE A 141 12.38 -4.92 3.95
N SER A 142 12.90 -4.07 3.08
CA SER A 142 14.16 -3.36 3.30
C SER A 142 13.94 -1.98 3.96
N GLY A 143 12.71 -1.47 3.93
CA GLY A 143 12.37 -0.14 4.44
C GLY A 143 12.74 0.98 3.47
N GLU A 144 12.63 0.70 2.17
CA GLU A 144 13.01 1.61 1.09
C GLU A 144 11.85 2.49 0.59
N GLU A 145 10.62 2.14 0.98
CA GLU A 145 9.39 2.82 0.57
C GLU A 145 9.33 4.22 1.18
N ASP A 146 9.37 4.27 2.51
CA ASP A 146 9.24 5.50 3.30
C ASP A 146 10.61 5.94 3.85
N ARG A 147 11.55 6.28 2.97
CA ARG A 147 12.94 6.54 3.38
C ARG A 147 13.13 7.74 4.33
N TYR A 148 12.15 8.64 4.43
CA TYR A 148 12.26 9.85 5.25
C TYR A 148 11.46 9.73 6.56
N SER A 149 10.28 9.13 6.49
CA SER A 149 9.34 8.98 7.61
C SER A 149 9.51 7.65 8.34
N HIS A 150 10.06 6.64 7.68
CA HIS A 150 10.23 5.27 8.16
C HIS A 150 8.90 4.64 8.61
N THR A 151 7.81 4.91 7.89
CA THR A 151 6.47 4.39 8.19
C THR A 151 6.10 3.12 7.44
N ASP A 152 7.09 2.43 6.85
CA ASP A 152 6.93 1.28 5.96
C ASP A 152 6.08 0.14 6.54
N LEU A 153 5.99 0.01 7.87
CA LEU A 153 5.12 -0.99 8.52
C LEU A 153 3.62 -0.75 8.31
N TYR A 154 3.20 0.49 8.10
CA TYR A 154 1.82 0.82 7.71
C TYR A 154 1.54 0.30 6.31
N ASP A 155 2.43 0.60 5.37
CA ASP A 155 2.30 0.23 3.97
C ASP A 155 2.39 -1.29 3.79
N PHE A 156 3.35 -1.93 4.47
CA PHE A 156 3.45 -3.39 4.58
C PHE A 156 2.12 -4.00 5.05
N GLN A 157 1.55 -3.53 6.17
CA GLN A 157 0.28 -4.07 6.64
C GLN A 157 -0.86 -3.80 5.64
N GLY A 158 -0.88 -2.63 5.00
CA GLY A 158 -1.85 -2.29 3.96
C GLY A 158 -1.86 -3.30 2.82
N ASN A 159 -0.69 -3.65 2.28
CA ASN A 159 -0.56 -4.66 1.24
C ASN A 159 -0.95 -6.06 1.71
N ILE A 160 -0.54 -6.44 2.92
CA ILE A 160 -0.89 -7.75 3.51
C ILE A 160 -2.40 -7.87 3.64
N ASP A 161 -3.07 -6.83 4.11
CA ASP A 161 -4.52 -6.80 4.28
C ASP A 161 -5.24 -6.85 2.92
N GLY A 162 -4.76 -6.10 1.92
CA GLY A 162 -5.30 -6.11 0.56
C GLY A 162 -5.18 -7.48 -0.11
N ALA A 163 -4.01 -8.10 -0.05
CA ALA A 163 -3.77 -9.43 -0.60
C ALA A 163 -4.60 -10.50 0.12
N LYS A 164 -4.65 -10.42 1.46
CA LYS A 164 -5.47 -11.32 2.28
C LYS A 164 -6.96 -11.18 1.95
N LYS A 165 -7.44 -9.96 1.69
CA LYS A 165 -8.83 -9.73 1.29
C LYS A 165 -9.17 -10.45 -0.02
N ILE A 166 -8.27 -10.43 -1.01
CA ILE A 166 -8.46 -11.18 -2.27
C ILE A 166 -8.58 -12.68 -1.96
N VAL A 167 -7.65 -13.24 -1.17
CA VAL A 167 -7.68 -14.67 -0.79
C VAL A 167 -8.99 -15.02 -0.09
N ASP A 168 -9.44 -14.20 0.86
CA ASP A 168 -10.67 -14.44 1.60
C ASP A 168 -11.92 -14.42 0.71
N LEU A 169 -11.97 -13.53 -0.29
CA LEU A 169 -13.09 -13.47 -1.25
C LEU A 169 -13.13 -14.67 -2.21
N PHE A 170 -11.99 -15.27 -2.52
CA PHE A 170 -11.89 -16.45 -3.39
C PHE A 170 -11.76 -17.77 -2.63
N ARG A 171 -11.77 -17.73 -1.30
CA ARG A 171 -11.61 -18.91 -0.44
C ARG A 171 -12.56 -20.05 -0.79
N PRO A 172 -13.87 -19.83 -1.05
CA PRO A 172 -14.75 -20.94 -1.42
C PRO A 172 -14.29 -21.70 -2.67
N GLN A 173 -13.79 -20.99 -3.68
CA GLN A 173 -13.29 -21.58 -4.93
C GLN A 173 -11.92 -22.23 -4.72
N ILE A 174 -11.03 -21.60 -3.94
CA ILE A 174 -9.72 -22.14 -3.60
C ILE A 174 -9.86 -23.45 -2.83
N GLU A 175 -10.72 -23.50 -1.80
CA GLU A 175 -10.94 -24.70 -0.97
C GLU A 175 -11.67 -25.83 -1.70
N GLN A 176 -12.46 -25.53 -2.73
CA GLN A 176 -13.01 -26.57 -3.61
C GLN A 176 -11.92 -27.31 -4.37
N GLN A 177 -10.82 -26.63 -4.70
CA GLN A 177 -9.70 -27.24 -5.42
C GLN A 177 -8.64 -27.82 -4.48
N ASP A 178 -8.26 -27.08 -3.45
CA ASP A 178 -7.09 -27.41 -2.63
C ASP A 178 -7.18 -26.78 -1.22
N LYS A 179 -7.83 -27.51 -0.30
CA LYS A 179 -7.94 -27.09 1.11
C LYS A 179 -6.60 -27.02 1.83
N ALA A 180 -5.66 -27.88 1.44
CA ALA A 180 -4.33 -27.91 2.05
C ALA A 180 -3.55 -26.65 1.68
N PHE A 181 -3.63 -26.22 0.41
CA PHE A 181 -3.11 -24.94 -0.05
C PHE A 181 -3.75 -23.76 0.68
N SER A 182 -5.08 -23.70 0.80
CA SER A 182 -5.76 -22.64 1.54
C SER A 182 -5.24 -22.54 2.99
N SER A 183 -5.08 -23.69 3.65
CA SER A 183 -4.54 -23.75 5.02
C SER A 183 -3.08 -23.34 5.13
N LYS A 184 -2.27 -23.56 4.08
CA LYS A 184 -0.87 -23.14 3.99
C LYS A 184 -0.80 -21.61 3.88
N VAL A 185 -1.58 -21.03 2.97
CA VAL A 185 -1.67 -19.57 2.76
C VAL A 185 -2.06 -18.86 4.07
N ASP A 186 -3.08 -19.36 4.77
CA ASP A 186 -3.53 -18.78 6.05
C ASP A 186 -2.44 -18.78 7.13
N LYS A 187 -1.66 -19.87 7.23
CA LYS A 187 -0.58 -19.97 8.19
C LYS A 187 0.54 -18.96 7.91
N ASN A 188 0.83 -18.72 6.64
CA ASN A 188 1.85 -17.75 6.26
C ASN A 188 1.38 -16.31 6.53
N PHE A 189 0.14 -15.95 6.18
CA PHE A 189 -0.44 -14.66 6.56
C PHE A 189 -0.42 -14.46 8.09
N ALA A 190 -0.90 -15.45 8.85
CA ALA A 190 -0.89 -15.37 10.31
C ALA A 190 0.54 -15.24 10.90
N THR A 191 1.54 -15.81 10.23
CA THR A 191 2.95 -15.65 10.63
C THR A 191 3.44 -14.22 10.41
N VAL A 192 3.14 -13.64 9.24
CA VAL A 192 3.47 -12.25 8.92
C VAL A 192 2.77 -11.30 9.89
N ASP A 193 1.44 -11.41 10.05
CA ASP A 193 0.65 -10.57 10.97
C ASP A 193 1.18 -10.64 12.40
N LYS A 194 1.55 -11.84 12.87
CA LYS A 194 2.10 -12.01 14.23
C LYS A 194 3.45 -11.30 14.39
N ILE A 195 4.26 -11.21 13.35
CA ILE A 195 5.53 -10.46 13.40
C ILE A 195 5.24 -8.96 13.37
N LEU A 196 4.40 -8.48 12.45
CA LEU A 196 4.00 -7.07 12.36
C LEU A 196 3.35 -6.58 13.68
N ALA A 197 2.49 -7.39 14.30
CA ALA A 197 1.82 -7.07 15.55
C ALA A 197 2.78 -6.78 16.73
N LYS A 198 4.04 -7.24 16.69
CA LYS A 198 5.05 -6.90 17.71
C LYS A 198 5.40 -5.40 17.72
N TYR A 199 5.12 -4.72 16.62
CA TYR A 199 5.47 -3.33 16.37
C TYR A 199 4.25 -2.40 16.40
N LYS A 200 3.07 -2.91 16.80
CA LYS A 200 1.89 -2.07 17.00
C LYS A 200 2.07 -1.17 18.23
N THR A 201 1.73 0.10 18.08
CA THR A 201 1.70 1.07 19.18
C THR A 201 0.36 1.00 19.92
N LYS A 202 0.31 1.59 21.12
CA LYS A 202 -0.90 1.56 21.97
C LYS A 202 -2.11 2.28 21.38
N ASP A 203 -1.88 3.23 20.49
CA ASP A 203 -2.90 4.00 19.78
C ASP A 203 -3.33 3.37 18.45
N GLY A 204 -2.87 2.14 18.16
CA GLY A 204 -3.29 1.36 16.98
C GLY A 204 -2.41 1.54 15.74
N GLY A 205 -1.42 2.44 15.82
CA GLY A 205 -0.39 2.65 14.81
C GLY A 205 0.74 1.62 14.84
N PHE A 206 1.85 1.94 14.19
CA PHE A 206 3.09 1.16 14.19
C PHE A 206 4.29 2.01 14.64
N GLU A 207 5.28 1.33 15.22
CA GLU A 207 6.64 1.84 15.39
C GLU A 207 7.28 2.16 14.02
N THR A 208 8.29 3.02 14.00
CA THR A 208 9.06 3.30 12.78
C THR A 208 9.97 2.12 12.39
N TYR A 209 10.31 2.02 11.11
CA TYR A 209 11.01 0.86 10.55
C TYR A 209 12.41 0.61 11.16
N ASP A 210 13.06 1.64 11.69
CA ASP A 210 14.33 1.53 12.43
C ASP A 210 14.21 0.71 13.72
N LYS A 211 12.99 0.52 14.26
CA LYS A 211 12.73 -0.34 15.43
C LYS A 211 12.62 -1.81 15.07
N VAL A 212 12.43 -2.14 13.79
CA VAL A 212 12.27 -3.52 13.35
C VAL A 212 13.59 -4.26 13.52
N LYS A 213 13.59 -5.26 14.41
CA LYS A 213 14.77 -6.05 14.71
C LYS A 213 15.19 -6.86 13.49
N GLU A 214 16.50 -6.93 13.25
CA GLU A 214 17.09 -7.71 12.16
C GLU A 214 16.57 -9.15 12.07
N ASN A 215 16.37 -9.81 13.22
CA ASN A 215 15.83 -11.17 13.26
C ASN A 215 14.36 -11.23 12.79
N ASP A 216 13.57 -10.20 13.07
CA ASP A 216 12.18 -10.13 12.62
C ASP A 216 12.12 -9.78 11.12
N ARG A 217 13.01 -8.91 10.61
CA ARG A 217 13.16 -8.67 9.16
C ARG A 217 13.43 -9.97 8.41
N LYS A 218 14.43 -10.74 8.86
CA LYS A 218 14.75 -12.07 8.31
C LYS A 218 13.60 -13.07 8.43
N ALA A 219 12.83 -13.00 9.53
CA ALA A 219 11.69 -13.88 9.74
C ALA A 219 10.49 -13.54 8.84
N LEU A 220 10.40 -12.32 8.30
CA LEU A 220 9.37 -11.93 7.32
C LEU A 220 9.69 -12.44 5.91
N VAL A 221 10.97 -12.53 5.52
CA VAL A 221 11.40 -12.88 4.14
C VAL A 221 10.78 -14.21 3.68
N GLY A 222 10.91 -15.27 4.49
CA GLY A 222 10.43 -16.60 4.13
C GLY A 222 8.92 -16.66 3.88
N PRO A 223 8.08 -16.25 4.85
CA PRO A 223 6.63 -16.20 4.70
C PRO A 223 6.15 -15.31 3.55
N VAL A 224 6.73 -14.11 3.38
CA VAL A 224 6.36 -13.18 2.28
C VAL A 224 6.68 -13.80 0.93
N ASN A 225 7.90 -14.30 0.72
CA ASN A 225 8.27 -14.95 -0.55
C ASN A 225 7.41 -16.19 -0.84
N THR A 226 7.09 -16.96 0.21
CA THR A 226 6.20 -18.13 0.06
C THR A 226 4.79 -17.70 -0.32
N LEU A 227 4.27 -16.60 0.25
CA LEU A 227 2.98 -16.04 -0.14
C LEU A 227 3.01 -15.53 -1.59
N ALA A 228 4.04 -14.79 -2.00
CA ALA A 228 4.18 -14.33 -3.39
C ALA A 228 4.13 -15.52 -4.36
N GLU A 229 4.94 -16.57 -4.12
CA GLU A 229 4.96 -17.78 -4.93
C GLU A 229 3.60 -18.49 -4.93
N ASP A 230 3.02 -18.75 -3.77
CA ASP A 230 1.73 -19.45 -3.64
C ASP A 230 0.60 -18.68 -4.34
N LEU A 231 0.54 -17.36 -4.14
CA LEU A 231 -0.51 -16.50 -4.68
C LEU A 231 -0.38 -16.31 -6.20
N SER A 232 0.84 -16.39 -6.75
CA SER A 232 1.05 -16.39 -8.21
C SER A 232 0.31 -17.55 -8.92
N THR A 233 0.08 -18.66 -8.20
CA THR A 233 -0.64 -19.83 -8.74
C THR A 233 -2.16 -19.69 -8.72
N LEU A 234 -2.72 -18.67 -8.05
CA LEU A 234 -4.17 -18.53 -7.88
C LEU A 234 -4.91 -18.38 -9.19
N ARG A 235 -4.35 -17.64 -10.17
CA ARG A 235 -4.96 -17.49 -11.50
C ARG A 235 -5.15 -18.85 -12.17
N GLY A 236 -4.12 -19.70 -12.14
CA GLY A 236 -4.17 -21.05 -12.70
C GLY A 236 -5.15 -21.95 -11.96
N LYS A 237 -5.16 -21.91 -10.63
CA LYS A 237 -6.15 -22.63 -9.82
C LYS A 237 -7.57 -22.16 -10.17
N LEU A 238 -7.81 -20.87 -10.28
CA LEU A 238 -9.16 -20.34 -10.57
C LEU A 238 -9.56 -20.39 -12.05
N GLY A 239 -8.72 -20.92 -12.95
CA GLY A 239 -9.01 -21.01 -14.38
C GLY A 239 -8.98 -19.66 -15.10
N LEU A 240 -8.13 -18.73 -14.66
CA LEU A 240 -7.98 -17.35 -15.15
C LEU A 240 -6.64 -17.10 -15.87
N ASN A 241 -6.09 -18.14 -16.51
CA ASN A 241 -4.84 -18.06 -17.27
C ASN A 241 -5.02 -17.39 -18.62
#